data_AF-A0A7C6UFB5-F1
#
_entry.id   AF-A0A7C6UFB5-F1
#
_cell.length_a   1.000
_cell.length_b   1.000
_cell.length_c   1.000
_cell.angle_alpha   90.00
_cell.angle_beta   90.00
_cell.angle_gamma   90.00
#
_symmetry.space_group_name_H-M   'P 1'
#
loop_
_entity.id
_entity.type
_entity.pdbx_description
1 polymer ?
#
loop_
_entity_poly.entity_id
_entity_poly.type
_entity_poly.pdbx_seq_one_letter_code
_entity_poly.pdbx_strand_id
1 'polypeptide(L)'
;QIAEGVTLYTVALPPDETAARKKIVEQWKTLCPHGAILMRTAAYQQAGGYRPHFYFAQDLDLVMRLAERGGVGVVPETLYSFRYSPDSISGRHHKQQEAYRRLIGACHNARLRGESEAPWLAEAEVLSSRLRHRRRPARPRDEFAGLYFVGCCLRHREPPLARAYLARALRQRPWSLPALLRWLGATWRSSFPVQGD
;
A
#
# COMPACT_ATOMS: atom_id res chain seq x y z
N GLN A 1 -0.85 9.42 23.55
CA GLN A 1 -1.49 10.67 23.09
C GLN A 1 -1.03 10.93 21.66
N ILE A 2 -1.85 10.58 20.66
CA ILE A 2 -1.50 10.75 19.24
C ILE A 2 -1.82 12.20 18.88
N ALA A 3 -0.79 12.99 18.57
CA ALA A 3 -0.91 14.40 18.18
C ALA A 3 -1.96 14.57 17.07
N GLU A 4 -2.89 15.50 17.29
CA GLU A 4 -4.12 15.74 16.53
C GLU A 4 -3.97 15.58 15.01
N GLY A 5 -4.37 14.41 14.52
CA GLY A 5 -4.51 14.09 13.11
C GLY A 5 -5.73 13.21 12.96
N VAL A 6 -6.45 13.34 11.83
CA VAL A 6 -7.64 12.51 11.59
C VAL A 6 -7.23 11.15 11.05
N THR A 7 -7.75 10.08 11.65
CA THR A 7 -7.54 8.71 11.17
C THR A 7 -8.19 8.51 9.81
N LEU A 8 -7.37 8.34 8.76
CA LEU A 8 -7.86 8.10 7.40
C LEU A 8 -8.49 6.72 7.25
N TYR A 9 -7.79 5.68 7.71
CA TYR A 9 -8.25 4.30 7.67
C TYR A 9 -7.46 3.45 8.67
N THR A 10 -8.03 2.31 9.03
CA THR A 10 -7.39 1.27 9.84
C THR A 10 -7.33 0.01 9.02
N VAL A 11 -6.20 -0.68 9.01
CA VAL A 11 -6.07 -2.00 8.39
C VAL A 11 -6.10 -3.03 9.50
N ALA A 12 -7.18 -3.83 9.53
CA ALA A 12 -7.26 -5.01 10.38
C ALA A 12 -6.86 -6.24 9.56
N LEU A 13 -6.12 -7.14 10.20
CA LEU A 13 -5.67 -8.39 9.63
C LEU A 13 -6.32 -9.56 10.34
N PRO A 14 -6.62 -10.66 9.63
CA PRO A 14 -7.17 -11.83 10.27
C PRO A 14 -6.14 -12.35 11.30
N PRO A 15 -6.53 -12.54 12.57
CA PRO A 15 -5.62 -13.05 13.61
C PRO A 15 -5.23 -14.52 13.36
N ASP A 16 -6.07 -15.23 12.61
CA ASP A 16 -5.79 -16.60 12.19
C ASP A 16 -4.61 -16.67 11.24
N GLU A 17 -3.59 -17.44 11.63
CA GLU A 17 -2.34 -17.62 10.90
C GLU A 17 -2.57 -18.17 9.49
N THR A 18 -3.50 -19.12 9.33
CA THR A 18 -3.80 -19.73 8.03
C THR A 18 -4.41 -18.71 7.08
N ALA A 19 -5.38 -17.93 7.55
CA ALA A 19 -6.01 -16.85 6.80
C ALA A 19 -5.03 -15.72 6.47
N ALA A 20 -4.16 -15.35 7.41
CA ALA A 20 -3.11 -14.35 7.19
C ALA A 20 -2.12 -14.80 6.11
N ARG A 21 -1.63 -16.04 6.22
CA ARG A 21 -0.74 -16.65 5.23
C ARG A 21 -1.40 -16.75 3.87
N LYS A 22 -2.66 -17.21 3.81
CA LYS A 22 -3.46 -17.28 2.57
C LYS A 22 -3.50 -15.93 1.86
N LYS A 23 -3.76 -14.86 2.60
CA LYS A 23 -3.83 -13.49 2.08
C LYS A 23 -2.48 -12.97 1.57
N ILE A 24 -1.36 -13.38 2.15
CA ILE A 24 -0.03 -13.05 1.63
C ILE A 24 0.27 -13.86 0.37
N VAL A 25 0.22 -15.18 0.49
CA VAL A 25 0.82 -16.10 -0.48
C VAL A 25 -0.08 -16.26 -1.71
N GLU A 26 -1.39 -16.36 -1.53
CA GLU A 26 -2.33 -16.57 -2.64
C GLU A 26 -2.82 -15.26 -3.24
N GLN A 27 -3.02 -14.23 -2.42
CA GLN A 27 -3.52 -12.95 -2.89
C GLN A 27 -2.40 -11.94 -3.15
N TRP A 28 -1.13 -12.27 -2.93
CA TRP A 28 0.04 -11.40 -3.15
C TRP A 28 -0.09 -10.01 -2.48
N LYS A 29 -0.77 -9.90 -1.35
CA LYS A 29 -0.99 -8.64 -0.62
C LYS A 29 -0.08 -8.56 0.59
N THR A 30 0.68 -7.47 0.69
CA THR A 30 1.29 -7.09 1.97
C THR A 30 0.16 -6.83 2.96
N LEU A 31 0.22 -7.50 4.10
CA LEU A 31 -0.83 -7.40 5.11
C LEU A 31 -0.80 -6.05 5.84
N CYS A 32 0.38 -5.49 6.06
CA CYS A 32 0.56 -4.26 6.83
C CYS A 32 1.66 -3.37 6.21
N PRO A 33 1.72 -2.09 6.60
CA PRO A 33 2.85 -1.21 6.27
C PRO A 33 4.18 -1.83 6.74
N HIS A 34 5.25 -1.55 6.01
CA HIS A 34 6.58 -2.11 6.28
C HIS A 34 7.02 -2.00 7.76
N GLY A 35 6.80 -0.84 8.37
CA GLY A 35 7.19 -0.59 9.77
C GLY A 35 6.41 -1.37 10.83
N ALA A 36 5.35 -2.08 10.44
CA ALA A 36 4.57 -2.92 11.34
C ALA A 36 4.98 -4.40 11.29
N ILE A 37 6.02 -4.76 10.52
CA ILE A 37 6.45 -6.14 10.33
C ILE A 37 7.63 -6.44 11.24
N LEU A 38 7.51 -7.50 12.03
CA LEU A 38 8.62 -8.12 12.76
C LEU A 38 8.92 -9.48 12.17
N MET A 39 10.19 -9.86 12.14
CA MET A 39 10.64 -11.13 11.59
C MET A 39 11.83 -11.66 12.38
N ARG A 40 11.94 -12.99 12.49
CA ARG A 40 13.10 -13.64 13.11
C ARG A 40 14.33 -13.46 12.21
N THR A 41 15.48 -13.13 12.82
CA THR A 41 16.75 -12.96 12.10
C THR A 41 17.14 -14.18 11.27
N ALA A 42 16.99 -15.39 11.83
CA ALA A 42 17.27 -16.63 11.11
C ALA A 42 16.40 -16.80 9.86
N ALA A 43 15.10 -16.47 9.95
CA ALA A 43 14.19 -16.53 8.81
C ALA A 43 14.54 -15.49 7.74
N TYR A 44 14.93 -14.28 8.14
CA TYR A 44 15.40 -13.24 7.23
C TYR A 44 16.65 -13.66 6.44
N GLN A 45 17.63 -14.24 7.15
CA GLN A 45 18.87 -14.74 6.54
C GLN A 45 18.58 -15.89 5.58
N GLN A 46 17.75 -16.87 5.98
CA GLN A 46 17.34 -17.98 5.12
C GLN A 46 16.54 -17.52 3.89
N ALA A 47 15.77 -16.44 4.01
CA ALA A 47 15.05 -15.87 2.89
C ALA A 47 16.01 -15.18 1.89
N GLY A 48 17.22 -14.79 2.31
CA GLY A 48 18.18 -14.06 1.47
C GLY A 48 18.00 -12.55 1.47
N GLY A 49 17.34 -12.00 2.51
CA GLY A 49 17.20 -10.55 2.72
C GLY A 49 16.38 -9.82 1.65
N TYR A 50 16.54 -8.50 1.54
CA TYR A 50 15.85 -7.68 0.54
C TYR A 50 16.50 -7.81 -0.85
N ARG A 51 15.69 -8.00 -1.89
CA ARG A 51 16.18 -8.06 -3.27
C ARG A 51 16.14 -6.68 -3.92
N PRO A 52 17.27 -6.16 -4.45
CA PRO A 52 17.33 -4.82 -5.06
C PRO A 52 16.55 -4.71 -6.39
N HIS A 53 16.19 -5.85 -6.98
CA HIS A 53 15.38 -5.98 -8.20
C HIS A 53 13.99 -5.35 -8.07
N PHE A 54 13.44 -5.22 -6.86
CA PHE A 54 12.08 -4.74 -6.61
C PHE A 54 12.06 -3.35 -5.97
N TYR A 55 12.58 -2.32 -6.65
CA TYR A 55 12.89 -1.00 -6.07
C TYR A 55 11.78 -0.32 -5.22
N PHE A 56 10.50 -0.59 -5.50
CA PHE A 56 9.35 -0.07 -4.75
C PHE A 56 8.50 -1.14 -4.05
N ALA A 57 8.97 -2.39 -4.00
CA ALA A 57 8.22 -3.54 -3.49
C ALA A 57 9.12 -4.61 -2.85
N GLN A 58 10.28 -4.20 -2.32
CA GLN A 58 11.22 -5.12 -1.65
C GLN A 58 10.58 -5.78 -0.43
N ASP A 59 9.73 -5.05 0.28
CA ASP A 59 8.98 -5.49 1.44
C ASP A 59 8.00 -6.61 1.09
N LEU A 60 7.21 -6.43 0.03
CA LEU A 60 6.29 -7.46 -0.46
C LEU A 60 7.04 -8.75 -0.84
N ASP A 61 8.10 -8.64 -1.64
CA ASP A 61 8.91 -9.80 -2.05
C ASP A 61 9.48 -10.57 -0.84
N LEU A 62 10.01 -9.84 0.15
CA LEU A 62 10.54 -10.45 1.37
C LEU A 62 9.45 -11.15 2.18
N VAL A 63 8.31 -10.47 2.42
CA VAL A 63 7.20 -11.03 3.19
C VAL A 63 6.66 -12.30 2.56
N MET A 64 6.52 -12.34 1.23
CA MET A 64 6.08 -13.57 0.55
C MET A 64 7.08 -14.70 0.75
N ARG A 65 8.39 -14.44 0.56
CA ARG A 65 9.44 -15.45 0.76
C ARG A 65 9.52 -15.96 2.21
N LEU A 66 9.19 -15.13 3.19
CA LEU A 66 9.09 -15.52 4.60
C LEU A 66 7.85 -16.39 4.84
N ALA A 67 6.68 -15.97 4.35
CA ALA A 67 5.40 -16.68 4.50
C ALA A 67 5.35 -18.03 3.76
N GLU A 68 6.18 -18.20 2.72
CA GLU A 68 6.37 -19.48 2.04
C GLU A 68 7.08 -20.51 2.93
N ARG A 69 8.03 -20.07 3.76
CA ARG A 69 8.92 -20.93 4.54
C ARG A 69 8.43 -21.19 5.96
N GLY A 70 7.61 -20.30 6.51
CA GLY A 70 7.18 -20.38 7.90
C GLY A 70 5.81 -19.78 8.15
N GLY A 71 5.45 -19.77 9.43
CA GLY A 71 4.19 -19.23 9.91
C GLY A 71 4.10 -17.71 9.86
N VAL A 72 2.86 -17.20 9.78
CA VAL A 72 2.54 -15.77 9.79
C VAL A 72 1.65 -15.48 10.99
N GLY A 73 2.20 -14.81 12.00
CA GLY A 73 1.42 -14.33 13.15
C GLY A 73 0.87 -12.93 12.91
N VAL A 74 -0.35 -12.68 13.34
CA VAL A 74 -0.96 -11.34 13.35
C VAL A 74 -1.34 -11.01 14.80
N VAL A 75 -0.84 -9.88 15.29
CA VAL A 75 -1.29 -9.34 16.58
C VAL A 75 -2.58 -8.54 16.32
N PRO A 76 -3.73 -8.89 16.93
CA PRO A 76 -5.02 -8.23 16.66
C PRO A 76 -5.16 -6.86 17.33
N GLU A 77 -4.06 -6.13 17.48
CA GLU A 77 -4.00 -4.83 18.14
C GLU A 77 -3.42 -3.77 17.19
N THR A 78 -3.88 -2.53 17.30
CA THR A 78 -3.32 -1.42 16.52
C THR A 78 -2.02 -0.95 17.17
N LEU A 79 -0.89 -1.52 16.76
CA LEU A 79 0.44 -1.22 17.31
C LEU A 79 1.27 -0.27 16.44
N TYR A 80 0.76 0.12 15.27
CA TYR A 80 1.47 0.97 14.33
C TYR A 80 0.56 2.05 13.75
N SER A 81 1.03 3.29 13.79
CA SER A 81 0.40 4.44 13.14
C SER A 81 1.45 5.15 12.29
N PHE A 82 1.10 5.45 11.03
CA PHE A 82 1.96 6.26 10.17
C PHE A 82 1.25 7.56 9.80
N ARG A 83 2.01 8.64 9.69
CA ARG A 83 1.49 9.91 9.20
C ARG A 83 1.44 9.87 7.68
N TYR A 84 0.26 10.12 7.12
CA TYR A 84 0.09 10.30 5.69
C TYR A 84 0.11 11.79 5.34
N SER A 85 0.84 12.16 4.29
CA SER A 85 0.79 13.49 3.70
C SER A 85 0.40 13.38 2.21
N PRO A 86 -0.36 14.33 1.64
CA PRO A 86 -0.77 14.29 0.23
C PRO A 86 0.39 14.26 -0.78
N ASP A 87 1.57 14.72 -0.37
CA ASP A 87 2.82 14.69 -1.12
C ASP A 87 3.64 13.40 -0.93
N SER A 88 3.14 12.47 -0.10
CA SER A 88 3.83 11.21 0.20
C SER A 88 3.96 10.29 -1.02
N ILE A 89 5.08 9.56 -1.04
CA ILE A 89 5.50 8.66 -2.12
C ILE A 89 4.48 7.53 -2.35
N SER A 90 3.78 7.10 -1.29
CA SER A 90 2.90 5.92 -1.28
C SER A 90 1.72 6.02 -2.25
N GLY A 91 1.22 7.24 -2.55
CA GLY A 91 0.17 7.42 -3.56
C GLY A 91 0.70 7.50 -5.01
N ARG A 92 1.98 7.81 -5.19
CA ARG A 92 2.55 8.21 -6.49
C ARG A 92 3.05 7.03 -7.33
N HIS A 93 3.32 5.89 -6.70
CA HIS A 93 3.99 4.75 -7.32
C HIS A 93 3.13 3.48 -7.46
N HIS A 94 1.79 3.61 -7.30
CA HIS A 94 0.87 2.47 -7.37
C HIS A 94 1.01 1.64 -8.66
N LYS A 95 1.22 2.29 -9.82
CA LYS A 95 1.42 1.57 -11.09
C LYS A 95 2.70 0.72 -11.10
N GLN A 96 3.79 1.26 -10.54
CA GLN A 96 5.06 0.55 -10.44
C GLN A 96 4.97 -0.58 -9.41
N GLN A 97 4.32 -0.33 -8.27
CA GLN A 97 4.07 -1.35 -7.25
C GLN A 97 3.25 -2.52 -7.80
N GLU A 98 2.22 -2.25 -8.61
CA GLU A 98 1.42 -3.31 -9.25
C GLU A 98 2.25 -4.14 -10.24
N ALA A 99 3.10 -3.50 -11.04
CA ALA A 99 4.01 -4.21 -11.94
C ALA A 99 4.96 -5.13 -11.15
N TYR A 100 5.57 -4.63 -10.08
CA TYR A 100 6.42 -5.47 -9.23
C TYR A 100 5.64 -6.60 -8.55
N ARG A 101 4.43 -6.33 -8.05
CA ARG A 101 3.56 -7.33 -7.43
C ARG A 101 3.28 -8.50 -8.38
N ARG A 102 3.02 -8.22 -9.67
CA ARG A 102 2.88 -9.26 -10.70
C ARG A 102 4.15 -10.10 -10.86
N LEU A 103 5.32 -9.46 -10.94
CA LEU A 103 6.60 -10.14 -11.06
C LEU A 103 6.92 -10.99 -9.83
N ILE A 104 6.63 -10.48 -8.64
CA ILE A 104 6.78 -11.18 -7.36
C ILE A 104 5.88 -12.43 -7.32
N GLY A 105 4.62 -12.31 -7.76
CA GLY A 105 3.71 -13.44 -7.90
C GLY A 105 4.19 -14.48 -8.91
N ALA A 106 4.78 -14.04 -10.02
CA ALA A 106 5.36 -14.94 -11.01
C ALA A 106 6.60 -15.68 -10.47
N CYS A 107 7.48 -14.98 -9.74
CA CYS A 107 8.58 -15.62 -9.00
C CYS A 107 8.08 -16.66 -8.00
N HIS A 108 7.00 -16.36 -7.27
CA HIS A 108 6.36 -17.31 -6.36
C HIS A 108 5.90 -18.58 -7.09
N ASN A 109 5.17 -18.42 -8.19
CA ASN A 109 4.69 -19.55 -8.98
C ASN A 109 5.84 -20.38 -9.57
N ALA A 110 6.94 -19.75 -9.97
CA ALA A 110 8.14 -20.45 -10.44
C ALA A 110 8.75 -21.31 -9.33
N ARG A 111 8.89 -20.76 -8.11
CA ARG A 111 9.37 -21.51 -6.95
C ARG A 111 8.49 -22.72 -6.64
N LEU A 112 7.17 -22.59 -6.75
CA LEU A 112 6.22 -23.71 -6.57
C LEU A 112 6.42 -24.82 -7.62
N ARG A 113 6.82 -24.48 -8.84
CA ARG A 113 7.09 -25.43 -9.93
C ARG A 113 8.53 -25.98 -9.91
N GLY A 114 9.38 -25.53 -8.97
CA GLY A 114 10.81 -25.86 -8.98
C GLY A 114 11.59 -25.22 -10.14
N GLU A 115 11.03 -24.18 -10.76
CA GLU A 115 11.63 -23.44 -11.87
C GLU A 115 12.50 -22.28 -11.38
N SER A 116 13.42 -21.85 -12.24
CA SER A 116 14.24 -20.66 -11.98
C SER A 116 13.42 -19.37 -12.01
N GLU A 117 13.66 -18.49 -11.04
CA GLU A 117 13.05 -17.15 -10.98
C GLU A 117 13.71 -16.14 -11.94
N ALA A 118 14.82 -16.52 -12.58
CA ALA A 118 15.70 -15.60 -13.31
C ALA A 118 15.01 -14.72 -14.35
N PRO A 119 14.03 -15.20 -15.16
CA PRO A 119 13.36 -14.35 -16.15
C PRO A 119 12.64 -13.15 -15.52
N TRP A 120 11.91 -13.38 -14.42
CA TRP A 120 11.14 -12.32 -13.75
C TRP A 120 12.02 -11.40 -12.91
N LEU A 121 13.11 -11.91 -12.34
CA LEU A 121 14.11 -11.08 -11.68
C LEU A 121 14.81 -10.16 -12.68
N ALA A 122 15.15 -10.65 -13.87
CA ALA A 122 15.73 -9.83 -14.94
C ALA A 122 14.76 -8.74 -15.39
N GLU A 123 13.48 -9.07 -15.59
CA GLU A 123 12.44 -8.08 -15.92
C GLU A 123 12.28 -7.02 -14.82
N ALA A 124 12.29 -7.44 -13.55
CA ALA A 124 12.24 -6.54 -12.40
C ALA A 124 13.46 -5.60 -12.35
N GLU A 125 14.66 -6.08 -12.68
CA GLU A 125 15.86 -5.24 -12.76
C GLU A 125 15.78 -4.23 -13.90
N VAL A 126 15.27 -4.62 -15.08
CA VAL A 126 15.03 -3.67 -16.17
C VAL A 126 14.05 -2.58 -15.73
N LEU A 127 12.99 -2.92 -15.00
CA LEU A 127 12.06 -1.95 -14.46
C LEU A 127 12.73 -1.04 -13.42
N SER A 128 13.49 -1.62 -12.49
CA SER A 128 14.17 -0.90 -11.40
C SER A 128 15.26 0.03 -11.90
N SER A 129 16.12 -0.42 -12.82
CA SER A 129 17.17 0.40 -13.45
C SER A 129 16.58 1.63 -14.14
N ARG A 130 15.48 1.48 -14.90
CA ARG A 130 14.77 2.62 -15.52
C ARG A 130 14.26 3.63 -14.49
N LEU A 131 13.90 3.18 -13.30
CA LEU A 131 13.43 4.04 -12.21
C LEU A 131 14.58 4.68 -11.44
N ARG A 132 15.69 3.95 -11.21
CA ARG A 132 16.92 4.43 -10.58
C ARG A 132 17.61 5.52 -11.43
N HIS A 133 17.73 5.29 -12.73
CA HIS A 133 18.45 6.19 -13.65
C HIS A 133 17.59 7.35 -14.19
N ARG A 134 16.29 7.36 -13.91
CA ARG A 134 15.44 8.51 -14.22
C ARG A 134 15.82 9.69 -13.31
N ARG A 135 16.75 10.54 -13.76
CA ARG A 135 16.86 11.93 -13.27
C ARG A 135 15.52 12.61 -13.55
N ARG A 136 14.67 12.72 -12.53
CA ARG A 136 13.43 13.48 -12.66
C ARG A 136 13.79 14.96 -12.63
N PRO A 137 13.42 15.77 -13.64
CA PRO A 137 13.34 17.21 -13.42
C PRO A 137 12.39 17.46 -12.25
N ALA A 138 12.61 18.53 -11.49
CA ALA A 138 11.71 18.97 -10.43
C ALA A 138 10.35 19.32 -11.05
N ARG A 139 9.48 18.31 -11.23
CA ARG A 139 8.09 18.54 -11.62
C ARG A 139 7.37 19.19 -10.43
N PRO A 140 6.40 20.09 -10.68
CA PRO A 140 5.52 20.59 -9.64
C PRO A 140 4.96 19.41 -8.82
N ARG A 141 4.82 19.60 -7.51
CA ARG A 141 4.27 18.58 -6.60
C ARG A 141 2.80 18.32 -7.00
N ASP A 142 2.59 17.28 -7.78
CA ASP A 142 1.26 16.80 -8.16
C ASP A 142 0.68 16.01 -6.99
N GLU A 143 0.02 16.75 -6.09
CA GLU A 143 -0.61 16.21 -4.89
C GLU A 143 -2.02 15.68 -5.18
N PHE A 144 -2.52 15.81 -6.42
CA PHE A 144 -3.89 15.45 -6.77
C PHE A 144 -4.29 14.08 -6.24
N ALA A 145 -3.45 13.07 -6.48
CA ALA A 145 -3.73 11.70 -6.06
C ALA A 145 -3.84 11.57 -4.54
N GLY A 146 -2.96 12.24 -3.79
CA GLY A 146 -2.98 12.21 -2.33
C GLY A 146 -4.12 13.00 -1.73
N LEU A 147 -4.40 14.20 -2.25
CA LEU A 147 -5.55 15.02 -1.85
C LEU A 147 -6.88 14.29 -2.12
N TYR A 148 -7.00 13.68 -3.30
CA TYR A 148 -8.15 12.88 -3.68
C TYR A 148 -8.33 11.66 -2.78
N PHE A 149 -7.24 10.95 -2.47
CA PHE A 149 -7.25 9.81 -1.55
C PHE A 149 -7.74 10.21 -0.15
N VAL A 150 -7.15 11.24 0.47
CA VAL A 150 -7.59 11.75 1.78
C VAL A 150 -9.07 12.13 1.74
N GLY A 151 -9.50 12.85 0.71
CA GLY A 151 -10.90 13.21 0.52
C GLY A 151 -11.84 12.00 0.44
N CYS A 152 -11.41 10.92 -0.22
CA CYS A 152 -12.19 9.67 -0.27
C CYS A 152 -12.30 8.99 1.09
N CYS A 153 -11.19 8.88 1.84
CA CYS A 153 -11.16 8.27 3.17
C CYS A 153 -12.09 8.99 4.16
N LEU A 154 -12.14 10.32 4.08
CA LEU A 154 -12.87 11.14 5.04
C LEU A 154 -14.36 11.30 4.71
N ARG A 155 -14.82 10.92 3.51
CA ARG A 155 -16.15 11.28 2.99
C ARG A 155 -17.32 10.90 3.89
N HIS A 156 -17.22 9.79 4.61
CA HIS A 156 -18.29 9.29 5.49
C HIS A 156 -18.10 9.66 6.97
N ARG A 157 -16.88 10.02 7.38
CA ARG A 157 -16.52 10.28 8.79
C ARG A 157 -16.43 11.78 9.08
N GLU A 158 -15.82 12.53 8.17
CA GLU A 158 -15.56 13.96 8.26
C GLU A 158 -15.93 14.66 6.94
N PRO A 159 -17.23 14.72 6.55
CA PRO A 159 -17.65 15.26 5.25
C PRO A 159 -17.14 16.70 4.95
N PRO A 160 -17.12 17.65 5.91
CA PRO A 160 -16.56 18.98 5.66
C PRO A 160 -15.07 18.94 5.28
N LEU A 161 -14.28 18.12 5.99
CA LEU A 161 -12.86 17.98 5.73
C LEU A 161 -12.61 17.25 4.40
N ALA A 162 -13.39 16.21 4.12
CA ALA A 162 -13.37 15.50 2.84
C ALA A 162 -13.60 16.46 1.65
N ARG A 163 -14.60 17.33 1.76
CA ARG A 163 -14.91 18.36 0.75
C ARG A 163 -13.78 19.35 0.57
N ALA A 164 -13.11 19.78 1.65
CA ALA A 164 -11.94 20.66 1.58
C ALA A 164 -10.77 20.01 0.82
N TYR A 165 -10.45 18.74 1.09
CA TYR A 165 -9.42 18.00 0.37
C TYR A 165 -9.77 17.76 -1.10
N LEU A 166 -11.02 17.38 -1.40
CA LEU A 166 -11.49 17.20 -2.78
C LEU A 166 -11.52 18.51 -3.57
N ALA A 167 -11.85 19.64 -2.93
CA ALA A 167 -11.78 20.95 -3.56
C ALA A 167 -10.33 21.31 -3.93
N ARG A 168 -9.37 21.06 -3.04
CA ARG A 168 -7.94 21.23 -3.33
C ARG A 168 -7.47 20.33 -4.47
N ALA A 169 -7.96 19.08 -4.54
CA ALA A 169 -7.68 18.18 -5.66
C ALA A 169 -8.25 18.74 -6.98
N LEU A 170 -9.50 19.19 -6.98
CA LEU A 170 -10.15 19.78 -8.17
C LEU A 170 -9.44 21.05 -8.66
N ARG A 171 -8.85 21.87 -7.77
CA ARG A 171 -8.02 23.01 -8.20
C ARG A 171 -6.78 22.59 -8.99
N GLN A 172 -6.24 21.39 -8.75
CA GLN A 172 -5.12 20.86 -9.52
C GLN A 172 -5.58 20.20 -10.83
N ARG A 173 -6.74 19.53 -10.82
CA ARG A 173 -7.30 18.85 -11.99
C ARG A 173 -8.81 19.07 -12.08
N PRO A 174 -9.27 20.21 -12.62
CA PRO A 174 -10.69 20.57 -12.69
C PRO A 174 -11.53 19.58 -13.50
N TRP A 175 -10.91 18.94 -14.49
CA TRP A 175 -11.52 17.96 -15.39
C TRP A 175 -11.75 16.58 -14.76
N SER A 176 -11.39 16.37 -13.49
CA SER A 176 -11.58 15.07 -12.85
C SER A 176 -13.05 14.85 -12.43
N LEU A 177 -13.83 14.25 -13.33
CA LEU A 177 -15.20 13.82 -13.05
C LEU A 177 -15.31 12.97 -11.76
N PRO A 178 -14.41 11.99 -11.50
CA PRO A 178 -14.47 11.23 -10.25
C PRO A 178 -14.30 12.08 -8.98
N ALA A 179 -13.49 13.13 -9.04
CA ALA A 179 -13.30 14.07 -7.93
C ALA A 179 -14.50 15.00 -7.77
N LEU A 180 -15.08 15.47 -8.87
CA LEU A 180 -16.27 16.32 -8.86
C LEU A 180 -17.47 15.59 -8.26
N LEU A 181 -17.75 14.36 -8.71
CA LEU A 181 -18.84 13.55 -8.18
C LEU A 181 -18.68 13.29 -6.67
N ARG A 182 -17.46 12.99 -6.22
CA ARG A 182 -17.18 12.77 -4.79
C ARG A 182 -17.29 14.05 -3.97
N TRP A 183 -16.92 15.20 -4.54
CA TRP A 183 -17.02 16.50 -3.89
C TRP A 183 -18.46 16.96 -3.72
N LEU A 184 -19.31 16.71 -4.74
CA LEU A 184 -20.74 16.95 -4.68
C LEU A 184 -21.42 16.01 -3.66
N GLY A 185 -21.05 14.73 -3.66
CA GLY A 185 -21.58 13.73 -2.73
C GLY A 185 -21.10 13.86 -1.28
N ALA A 186 -20.06 14.65 -0.99
CA ALA A 186 -19.54 14.89 0.36
C ALA A 186 -20.38 15.91 1.17
N THR A 187 -21.62 16.17 0.77
CA THR A 187 -22.52 17.18 1.34
C THR A 187 -23.52 16.61 2.34
N TRP A 188 -23.62 15.28 2.47
CA TRP A 188 -24.68 14.66 3.28
C TRP A 188 -24.13 14.07 4.58
N ARG A 189 -24.49 14.67 5.73
CA ARG A 189 -24.54 13.95 7.00
C ARG A 189 -25.77 13.07 6.95
N SER A 190 -25.64 11.82 6.51
CA SER A 190 -26.64 10.83 6.85
C SER A 190 -26.45 10.51 8.33
N SER A 191 -27.27 11.12 9.19
CA SER A 191 -27.44 10.70 10.59
C SER A 191 -28.05 9.30 10.62
N PHE A 192 -27.25 8.27 10.33
CA PHE A 192 -27.60 6.90 10.69
C PHE A 192 -26.97 6.60 12.03
N PRO A 193 -27.74 6.18 13.05
CA PRO A 193 -27.16 5.78 14.32
C PRO A 193 -26.22 4.61 14.06
N VAL A 194 -24.97 4.77 14.46
CA VAL A 194 -24.03 3.67 14.62
C VAL A 194 -24.58 2.84 15.77
N GLN A 195 -25.28 1.74 15.47
CA GLN A 195 -25.48 0.69 16.46
C GLN A 195 -24.09 0.14 16.79
N GLY A 196 -23.62 0.44 17.99
CA GLY A 196 -22.57 -0.32 18.63
C GLY A 196 -23.13 -1.67 19.04
N ASP A 197 -22.37 -2.72 18.75
CA ASP A 197 -21.94 -3.76 19.68
C ASP A 197 -20.73 -4.49 19.06
#